data_AF-A0A2B4RPT0-F1
#
_entry.id   AF-A0A2B4RPT0-F1
#
_cell.length_a   1.000
_cell.length_b   1.000
_cell.length_c   1.000
_cell.angle_alpha   90.00
_cell.angle_beta   90.00
_cell.angle_gamma   90.00
#
_symmetry.space_group_name_H-M   'P 1'
#
loop_
_entity.id
_entity.type
_entity.pdbx_description
1 polymer ?
#
loop_
_entity_poly.entity_id
_entity_poly.type
_entity_poly.pdbx_seq_one_letter_code
_entity_poly.pdbx_strand_id
1 'polypeptide(L)'
;MTSNENKLRELNLCLENSLEKHVERTTAETEELDSGRYITGRLLKTAEVTEAESKETKDSLVYIEQQIKLTTRSVEEATNRTEKSSETTEATEKPVSPPFVYLTQTEKCLRSKFSRNLELHNPSKCRCDVIVLSYREECHQVRPAHFIYLFDNTTTWGSGRNKLFFHATKRNILNYIYYIFLDDDISLRFNGQATPALRKLNPIQVFQNWLLDYEPAVGVVDYETRKEGRLVRLRKVNICGRRYALKKTEANPTIFFDPLFHAIHAKAVTHIYPLDTRYEKKNWWLTDKYLASVVEMKFRGQALLYFPLTVENGLHRPYPGSLAGTRVAWQKFIKHIQTQAPDKYKNHPLFENFRKNPTLYVDRSWTYCMEITRHQEIVPFAHLTKGLPVAKEQPEKHLRPAKSIRNRRRFLGSLQARLLITKKAKHMAAFEVQVLLQFRVIAFLVLFVGKVY
;
A
#
# COMPACT_ATOMS: atom_id res chain seq x y z
N MET A 1 -1.95 15.57 39.96
CA MET A 1 -2.91 14.66 39.30
C MET A 1 -3.54 15.25 38.01
N THR A 2 -2.93 16.24 37.34
CA THR A 2 -3.55 17.01 36.23
C THR A 2 -2.96 16.76 34.83
N SER A 3 -2.04 15.80 34.66
CA SER A 3 -1.37 15.53 33.37
C SER A 3 -2.13 14.55 32.45
N ASN A 4 -2.91 13.63 33.02
CA ASN A 4 -3.63 12.61 32.23
C ASN A 4 -4.96 13.11 31.63
N GLU A 5 -5.61 14.08 32.26
CA GLU A 5 -6.88 14.63 31.74
C GLU A 5 -6.67 15.52 30.51
N ASN A 6 -5.56 16.26 30.45
CA ASN A 6 -5.22 17.07 29.28
C ASN A 6 -4.88 16.21 28.05
N LYS A 7 -4.19 15.07 28.23
CA LYS A 7 -3.93 14.11 27.14
C LYS A 7 -5.21 13.43 26.64
N LEU A 8 -6.18 13.18 27.53
CA LEU A 8 -7.47 12.59 27.14
C LEU A 8 -8.35 13.60 26.40
N ARG A 9 -8.26 14.89 26.76
CA ARG A 9 -8.94 16.00 26.08
C ARG A 9 -8.39 16.24 24.67
N GLU A 10 -7.07 16.23 24.49
CA GLU A 10 -6.46 16.35 23.16
C GLU A 10 -6.81 15.17 22.25
N LEU A 11 -6.88 13.96 22.80
CA LEU A 11 -7.27 12.77 22.03
C LEU A 11 -8.75 12.83 21.58
N ASN A 12 -9.64 13.35 22.43
CA ASN A 12 -11.07 13.49 22.12
C ASN A 12 -11.33 14.65 21.13
N LEU A 13 -10.66 15.79 21.26
CA LEU A 13 -10.74 16.88 20.26
C LEU A 13 -10.21 16.42 18.88
N CYS A 14 -9.22 15.53 18.86
CA CYS A 14 -8.68 14.96 17.63
C CYS A 14 -9.64 13.94 16.97
N LEU A 15 -10.46 13.24 17.77
CA LEU A 15 -11.49 12.31 17.33
C LEU A 15 -12.70 13.02 16.73
N GLU A 16 -13.16 14.12 17.34
CA GLU A 16 -14.32 14.88 16.87
C GLU A 16 -14.03 15.62 15.55
N ASN A 17 -12.87 16.30 15.45
CA ASN A 17 -12.44 16.94 14.20
C ASN A 17 -12.16 15.94 13.06
N SER A 18 -11.88 14.67 13.39
CA SER A 18 -11.68 13.60 12.39
C SER A 18 -12.98 12.96 11.93
N LEU A 19 -14.07 13.06 12.70
CA LEU A 19 -15.38 12.55 12.33
C LEU A 19 -16.06 13.49 11.33
N GLU A 20 -15.97 14.81 11.55
CA GLU A 20 -16.49 15.83 10.62
C GLU A 20 -15.77 15.78 9.26
N LYS A 21 -14.44 15.64 9.23
CA LYS A 21 -13.69 15.47 7.97
C LYS A 21 -13.92 14.12 7.28
N HIS A 22 -14.34 13.08 8.01
CA HIS A 22 -14.69 11.81 7.39
C HIS A 22 -16.04 11.88 6.69
N VAL A 23 -17.00 12.63 7.25
CA VAL A 23 -18.32 12.87 6.64
C VAL A 23 -18.18 13.61 5.31
N GLU A 24 -17.33 14.65 5.23
CA GLU A 24 -17.08 15.40 3.98
C GLU A 24 -16.37 14.56 2.90
N ARG A 25 -15.52 13.60 3.30
CA ARG A 25 -14.82 12.72 2.35
C ARG A 25 -15.68 11.57 1.86
N THR A 26 -16.59 11.07 2.68
CA THR A 26 -17.59 10.09 2.25
C THR A 26 -18.59 10.69 1.28
N THR A 27 -18.97 11.97 1.38
CA THR A 27 -19.89 12.60 0.41
C THR A 27 -19.34 12.60 -1.03
N ALA A 28 -18.03 12.78 -1.22
CA ALA A 28 -17.39 12.67 -2.54
C ALA A 28 -17.31 11.22 -3.07
N GLU A 29 -17.42 10.22 -2.18
CA GLU A 29 -17.47 8.79 -2.53
C GLU A 29 -18.92 8.25 -2.61
N THR A 30 -19.93 9.04 -2.20
CA THR A 30 -21.35 8.65 -2.24
C THR A 30 -22.06 9.16 -3.50
N GLU A 31 -21.46 10.09 -4.25
CA GLU A 31 -21.99 10.57 -5.54
C GLU A 31 -21.96 9.51 -6.67
N GLU A 32 -21.35 8.35 -6.44
CA GLU A 32 -21.39 7.22 -7.38
C GLU A 32 -22.64 6.31 -7.22
N LEU A 33 -23.57 6.63 -6.30
CA LEU A 33 -24.81 5.86 -6.11
C LEU A 33 -26.03 6.38 -6.88
N ASP A 34 -25.95 7.49 -7.63
CA ASP A 34 -27.15 8.12 -8.24
C ASP A 34 -27.07 8.43 -9.76
N SER A 35 -26.15 7.83 -10.52
CA SER A 35 -26.15 7.94 -12.00
C SER A 35 -26.76 6.72 -12.69
N GLY A 36 -27.93 6.31 -12.20
CA GLY A 36 -28.81 5.34 -12.86
C GLY A 36 -29.69 5.99 -13.93
N ARG A 37 -29.12 6.41 -15.06
CA ARG A 37 -29.82 6.63 -16.35
C ARG A 37 -28.82 7.06 -17.40
N TYR A 38 -28.57 6.21 -18.39
CA TYR A 38 -28.32 6.52 -19.81
C TYR A 38 -27.90 5.21 -20.50
N ILE A 39 -28.89 4.38 -20.83
CA ILE A 39 -28.74 3.28 -21.79
C ILE A 39 -29.70 3.58 -22.93
N THR A 40 -29.16 4.01 -24.06
CA THR A 40 -29.54 3.62 -25.43
C THR A 40 -28.62 4.36 -26.40
N GLY A 41 -27.70 3.64 -27.04
CA GLY A 41 -26.75 4.21 -28.01
C GLY A 41 -25.40 3.50 -28.11
N ARG A 42 -25.12 2.49 -27.27
CA ARG A 42 -23.81 1.83 -27.18
C ARG A 42 -23.85 0.31 -27.37
N LEU A 43 -24.68 -0.17 -28.31
CA LEU A 43 -24.78 -1.60 -28.65
C LEU A 43 -24.05 -2.01 -29.94
N LEU A 44 -23.51 -1.06 -30.72
CA LEU A 44 -22.78 -1.36 -31.96
C LEU A 44 -21.25 -1.19 -31.86
N LYS A 45 -20.73 -0.61 -30.76
CA LYS A 45 -19.28 -0.44 -30.52
C LYS A 45 -18.67 -1.48 -29.56
N THR A 46 -19.49 -2.36 -29.00
CA THR A 46 -19.07 -3.30 -27.95
C THR A 46 -18.52 -4.61 -28.51
N ALA A 47 -18.87 -4.98 -29.76
CA ALA A 47 -18.42 -6.23 -30.38
C ALA A 47 -16.95 -6.18 -30.85
N GLU A 48 -16.52 -5.06 -31.45
CA GLU A 48 -15.14 -4.89 -31.95
C GLU A 48 -14.13 -4.73 -30.79
N VAL A 49 -14.54 -4.13 -29.67
CA VAL A 49 -13.70 -3.98 -28.47
C VAL A 49 -13.51 -5.33 -27.76
N THR A 50 -14.52 -6.20 -27.72
CA THR A 50 -14.40 -7.53 -27.09
C THR A 50 -13.47 -8.47 -27.85
N GLU A 51 -13.34 -8.33 -29.16
CA GLU A 51 -12.47 -9.19 -29.97
C GLU A 51 -11.00 -8.81 -29.86
N ALA A 52 -10.70 -7.50 -29.82
CA ALA A 52 -9.35 -7.00 -29.55
C ALA A 52 -8.87 -7.31 -28.12
N GLU A 53 -9.74 -7.15 -27.11
CA GLU A 53 -9.41 -7.50 -25.73
C GLU A 53 -9.25 -9.02 -25.51
N SER A 54 -9.98 -9.85 -26.27
CA SER A 54 -9.86 -11.32 -26.26
C SER A 54 -8.51 -11.77 -26.83
N LYS A 55 -8.05 -11.15 -27.92
CA LYS A 55 -6.77 -11.46 -28.56
C LYS A 55 -5.57 -11.06 -27.68
N GLU A 56 -5.58 -9.84 -27.13
CA GLU A 56 -4.52 -9.35 -26.23
C GLU A 56 -4.45 -10.17 -24.92
N THR A 57 -5.59 -10.68 -24.43
CA THR A 57 -5.65 -11.56 -23.26
C THR A 57 -5.05 -12.95 -23.55
N LYS A 58 -5.30 -13.51 -24.75
CA LYS A 58 -4.73 -14.81 -25.14
C LYS A 58 -3.22 -14.73 -25.32
N ASP A 59 -2.72 -13.70 -25.99
CA ASP A 59 -1.28 -13.54 -26.24
C ASP A 59 -0.49 -13.33 -24.94
N SER A 60 -1.05 -12.58 -23.99
CA SER A 60 -0.45 -12.39 -22.66
C SER A 60 -0.43 -13.67 -21.81
N LEU A 61 -1.49 -14.49 -21.89
CA LEU A 61 -1.56 -15.76 -21.16
C LEU A 61 -0.57 -16.79 -21.74
N VAL A 62 -0.44 -16.85 -23.07
CA VAL A 62 0.55 -17.71 -23.74
C VAL A 62 1.97 -17.32 -23.35
N TYR A 63 2.28 -16.02 -23.27
CA TYR A 63 3.58 -15.54 -22.81
C TYR A 63 3.87 -15.93 -21.35
N ILE A 64 2.90 -15.75 -20.45
CA ILE A 64 3.03 -16.13 -19.03
C ILE A 64 3.22 -17.65 -18.89
N GLU A 65 2.44 -18.47 -19.60
CA GLU A 65 2.58 -19.93 -19.56
C GLU A 65 3.95 -20.40 -20.09
N GLN A 66 4.47 -19.76 -21.14
CA GLN A 66 5.80 -20.07 -21.67
C GLN A 66 6.90 -19.71 -20.66
N GLN A 67 6.80 -18.57 -19.98
CA GLN A 67 7.78 -18.17 -18.95
C GLN A 67 7.72 -19.06 -17.70
N ILE A 68 6.52 -19.50 -17.30
CA ILE A 68 6.35 -20.46 -16.20
C ILE A 68 6.98 -21.80 -16.56
N LYS A 69 6.69 -22.35 -17.75
CA LYS A 69 7.27 -23.63 -18.21
C LYS A 69 8.80 -23.59 -18.29
N LEU A 70 9.38 -22.48 -18.76
CA LEU A 70 10.84 -22.30 -18.80
C LEU A 70 11.46 -22.25 -17.40
N THR A 71 10.75 -21.65 -16.44
CA THR A 71 11.21 -21.55 -15.05
C THR A 71 11.12 -22.90 -14.34
N THR A 72 10.01 -23.64 -14.51
CA THR A 72 9.82 -24.98 -13.92
C THR A 72 10.84 -25.99 -14.43
N ARG A 73 11.11 -25.99 -15.74
CA ARG A 73 12.12 -26.88 -16.35
C ARG A 73 13.54 -26.57 -15.86
N SER A 74 13.88 -25.30 -15.68
CA SER A 74 15.17 -24.89 -15.12
C SER A 74 15.36 -25.31 -13.66
N VAL A 75 14.27 -25.29 -12.87
CA VAL A 75 14.28 -25.75 -11.47
C VAL A 75 14.47 -27.27 -11.39
N GLU A 76 13.79 -28.05 -12.24
CA GLU A 76 13.94 -29.51 -12.34
C GLU A 76 15.34 -29.93 -12.83
N GLU A 77 15.91 -29.22 -13.81
CA GLU A 77 17.27 -29.45 -14.29
C GLU A 77 18.35 -29.11 -13.23
N ALA A 78 18.09 -28.12 -12.37
CA ALA A 78 18.96 -27.78 -11.23
C ALA A 78 18.87 -28.79 -10.08
N THR A 79 17.69 -29.36 -9.82
CA THR A 79 17.51 -30.41 -8.80
C THR A 79 18.24 -31.69 -9.22
N ASN A 80 18.13 -32.08 -10.50
CA ASN A 80 18.80 -33.27 -11.03
C ASN A 80 20.33 -33.15 -11.17
N ARG A 81 20.89 -31.93 -11.25
CA ARG A 81 22.35 -31.71 -11.23
C ARG A 81 22.96 -31.78 -9.82
N THR A 82 22.16 -31.58 -8.78
CA THR A 82 22.65 -31.58 -7.40
C THR A 82 22.87 -32.99 -6.86
N GLU A 83 22.24 -34.01 -7.46
CA GLU A 83 22.38 -35.42 -7.05
C GLU A 83 23.60 -36.16 -7.66
N LYS A 84 24.41 -35.53 -8.52
CA LYS A 84 25.43 -36.25 -9.30
C LYS A 84 26.87 -35.76 -9.21
N SER A 85 27.25 -35.06 -8.14
CA SER A 85 28.63 -34.57 -7.97
C SER A 85 29.07 -34.62 -6.51
N SER A 86 29.54 -35.78 -6.06
CA SER A 86 30.43 -35.89 -4.90
C SER A 86 31.84 -36.27 -5.37
N GLU A 87 32.86 -35.73 -4.68
CA GLU A 87 34.33 -35.91 -4.83
C GLU A 87 35.04 -34.91 -5.76
N THR A 88 36.13 -34.22 -5.43
CA THR A 88 36.92 -34.04 -4.19
C THR A 88 37.73 -32.73 -4.31
N THR A 89 37.69 -31.92 -3.25
CA THR A 89 38.57 -30.81 -2.79
C THR A 89 39.41 -29.96 -3.76
N GLU A 90 39.05 -28.67 -3.85
CA GLU A 90 39.91 -27.54 -3.47
C GLU A 90 38.99 -26.35 -3.11
N ALA A 91 38.89 -26.01 -1.83
CA ALA A 91 37.93 -25.04 -1.33
C ALA A 91 38.39 -23.61 -1.63
N THR A 92 38.14 -23.14 -2.86
CA THR A 92 37.98 -21.71 -3.09
C THR A 92 36.69 -21.31 -2.38
N GLU A 93 36.79 -20.59 -1.26
CA GLU A 93 35.62 -20.03 -0.57
C GLU A 93 34.79 -19.24 -1.60
N LYS A 94 33.67 -19.81 -2.03
CA LYS A 94 32.71 -19.07 -2.85
C LYS A 94 32.27 -17.88 -1.99
N PRO A 95 32.39 -16.63 -2.49
CA PRO A 95 31.95 -15.47 -1.73
C PRO A 95 30.49 -15.66 -1.34
N VAL A 96 30.23 -15.64 -0.02
CA VAL A 96 28.88 -15.77 0.54
C VAL A 96 28.04 -14.63 -0.05
N SER A 97 26.99 -14.99 -0.81
CA SER A 97 26.10 -13.99 -1.41
C SER A 97 25.48 -13.13 -0.31
N PRO A 98 25.31 -11.82 -0.53
CA PRO A 98 24.67 -10.97 0.45
C PRO A 98 23.22 -11.44 0.70
N PRO A 99 22.65 -11.20 1.90
CA PRO A 99 21.28 -11.62 2.21
C PRO A 99 20.20 -10.82 1.46
N PHE A 100 20.54 -9.67 0.86
CA PHE A 100 19.59 -8.78 0.20
C PHE A 100 19.95 -8.49 -1.26
N VAL A 101 18.93 -8.33 -2.09
CA VAL A 101 19.06 -7.71 -3.41
C VAL A 101 18.08 -6.55 -3.54
N TYR A 102 18.58 -5.39 -3.98
CA TYR A 102 17.77 -4.20 -4.27
C TYR A 102 17.47 -4.13 -5.77
N LEU A 103 16.20 -3.96 -6.12
CA LEU A 103 15.68 -4.02 -7.47
C LEU A 103 14.98 -2.71 -7.80
N THR A 104 15.59 -1.88 -8.64
CA THR A 104 15.08 -0.53 -8.92
C THR A 104 15.09 -0.17 -10.40
N GLN A 105 14.19 0.71 -10.81
CA GLN A 105 14.11 1.25 -12.16
C GLN A 105 14.52 2.72 -12.16
N THR A 106 15.27 3.13 -13.18
CA THR A 106 15.67 4.52 -13.36
C THR A 106 15.57 4.93 -14.83
N GLU A 107 15.48 6.22 -15.11
CA GLU A 107 15.40 6.70 -16.50
C GLU A 107 16.70 6.44 -17.26
N LYS A 108 17.85 6.70 -16.61
CA LYS A 108 19.19 6.52 -17.17
C LYS A 108 20.13 5.85 -16.18
N CYS A 109 20.77 6.62 -15.30
CA CYS A 109 21.65 6.10 -14.25
C CYS A 109 21.06 6.40 -12.88
N LEU A 110 21.31 5.53 -11.90
CA LEU A 110 20.84 5.76 -10.54
C LEU A 110 21.53 7.01 -9.97
N ARG A 111 20.74 7.93 -9.45
CA ARG A 111 21.26 9.21 -8.94
C ARG A 111 22.18 8.96 -7.76
N SER A 112 23.37 9.58 -7.75
CA SER A 112 24.35 9.40 -6.66
C SER A 112 23.78 9.73 -5.28
N LYS A 113 22.92 10.76 -5.19
CA LYS A 113 22.19 11.13 -3.97
C LYS A 113 21.30 9.98 -3.46
N PHE A 114 20.61 9.27 -4.35
CA PHE A 114 19.78 8.12 -3.99
C PHE A 114 20.64 7.00 -3.39
N SER A 115 21.71 6.60 -4.08
CA SER A 115 22.62 5.54 -3.61
C SER A 115 23.35 5.90 -2.31
N ARG A 116 23.51 7.19 -2.00
CA ARG A 116 24.08 7.67 -0.72
C ARG A 116 23.05 7.69 0.39
N ASN A 117 21.84 8.23 0.13
CA ASN A 117 20.76 8.29 1.10
C ASN A 117 20.37 6.91 1.61
N LEU A 118 20.43 5.91 0.73
CA LEU A 118 20.14 4.52 1.04
C LEU A 118 21.41 3.69 1.34
N GLU A 119 22.58 4.31 1.38
CA GLU A 119 23.88 3.65 1.58
C GLU A 119 24.18 2.47 0.64
N LEU A 120 23.44 2.34 -0.48
CA LEU A 120 23.58 1.27 -1.45
C LEU A 120 24.97 1.25 -2.10
N HIS A 121 25.67 2.38 -2.16
CA HIS A 121 27.03 2.46 -2.69
C HIS A 121 28.08 1.68 -1.85
N ASN A 122 27.79 1.34 -0.60
CA ASN A 122 28.72 0.64 0.29
C ASN A 122 28.23 -0.80 0.56
N PRO A 123 28.84 -1.82 -0.06
CA PRO A 123 28.36 -3.21 0.05
C PRO A 123 28.46 -3.76 1.48
N SER A 124 29.46 -3.35 2.26
CA SER A 124 29.60 -3.77 3.66
C SER A 124 28.49 -3.23 4.56
N LYS A 125 27.95 -2.06 4.24
CA LYS A 125 26.86 -1.44 5.01
C LYS A 125 25.48 -1.91 4.55
N CYS A 126 25.25 -1.99 3.25
CA CYS A 126 23.97 -2.43 2.72
C CYS A 126 23.81 -3.95 2.74
N ARG A 127 24.90 -4.73 2.85
CA ARG A 127 24.90 -6.20 2.80
C ARG A 127 24.07 -6.71 1.61
N CYS A 128 24.31 -6.12 0.44
CA CYS A 128 23.40 -6.23 -0.67
C CYS A 128 24.08 -6.25 -2.03
N ASP A 129 23.39 -6.84 -3.01
CA ASP A 129 23.57 -6.54 -4.42
C ASP A 129 22.49 -5.56 -4.90
N VAL A 130 22.78 -4.81 -5.96
CA VAL A 130 21.84 -3.83 -6.53
C VAL A 130 21.69 -4.09 -8.03
N ILE A 131 20.46 -4.33 -8.46
CA ILE A 131 20.11 -4.47 -9.88
C ILE A 131 19.25 -3.27 -10.27
N VAL A 132 19.74 -2.51 -11.23
CA VAL A 132 19.13 -1.30 -11.75
C VAL A 132 18.67 -1.57 -13.18
N LEU A 133 17.42 -1.26 -13.50
CA LEU A 133 16.91 -1.30 -14.86
C LEU A 133 16.69 0.12 -15.37
N SER A 134 17.48 0.50 -16.36
CA SER A 134 17.32 1.75 -17.09
C SER A 134 16.26 1.59 -18.18
N TYR A 135 15.24 2.45 -18.21
CA TYR A 135 14.09 2.30 -19.12
C TYR A 135 13.91 3.42 -20.13
N ARG A 136 14.73 4.49 -20.11
CA ARG A 136 14.73 5.50 -21.18
C ARG A 136 16.04 5.52 -21.96
N GLU A 137 17.15 5.55 -21.24
CA GLU A 137 18.49 5.60 -21.82
C GLU A 137 19.41 4.61 -21.13
N GLU A 138 20.33 4.01 -21.88
CA GLU A 138 21.33 3.12 -21.30
C GLU A 138 22.27 3.92 -20.38
N CYS A 139 22.63 3.30 -19.26
CA CYS A 139 23.62 3.87 -18.36
C CYS A 139 25.03 3.43 -18.79
N HIS A 140 25.96 4.38 -18.89
CA HIS A 140 27.38 4.10 -19.17
C HIS A 140 28.33 4.56 -18.06
N GLN A 141 27.79 4.97 -16.89
CA GLN A 141 28.62 5.39 -15.75
C GLN A 141 29.36 4.21 -15.13
N VAL A 142 30.57 4.48 -14.62
CA VAL A 142 31.37 3.54 -13.80
C VAL A 142 30.62 3.21 -12.52
N ARG A 143 30.67 1.94 -12.10
CA ARG A 143 29.82 1.40 -11.04
C ARG A 143 30.64 0.61 -10.01
N PRO A 144 30.18 0.55 -8.75
CA PRO A 144 30.65 -0.45 -7.80
C PRO A 144 30.38 -1.87 -8.33
N ALA A 145 31.22 -2.83 -7.95
CA ALA A 145 31.13 -4.20 -8.45
C ALA A 145 29.81 -4.92 -8.13
N HIS A 146 29.15 -4.57 -7.01
CA HIS A 146 27.85 -5.14 -6.60
C HIS A 146 26.65 -4.47 -7.27
N PHE A 147 26.88 -3.56 -8.22
CA PHE A 147 25.82 -2.96 -9.05
C PHE A 147 25.78 -3.60 -10.43
N ILE A 148 24.59 -4.05 -10.82
CA ILE A 148 24.29 -4.52 -12.16
C ILE A 148 23.31 -3.53 -12.78
N TYR A 149 23.61 -3.01 -13.96
CA TYR A 149 22.62 -2.28 -14.74
C TYR A 149 22.18 -3.09 -15.94
N LEU A 150 20.90 -3.01 -16.18
CA LEU A 150 20.20 -3.54 -17.33
C LEU A 150 19.62 -2.37 -18.11
N PHE A 151 19.37 -2.56 -19.39
CA PHE A 151 18.65 -1.61 -20.21
C PHE A 151 17.47 -2.29 -20.90
N ASP A 152 16.30 -1.67 -20.83
CA ASP A 152 15.12 -2.05 -21.61
C ASP A 152 14.13 -0.89 -21.73
N ASN A 153 14.12 -0.25 -22.90
CA ASN A 153 13.21 0.83 -23.22
C ASN A 153 11.79 0.38 -23.59
N THR A 154 11.51 -0.93 -23.61
CA THR A 154 10.18 -1.47 -23.89
C THR A 154 9.36 -1.70 -22.61
N THR A 155 9.99 -1.56 -21.44
CA THR A 155 9.35 -1.79 -20.14
C THR A 155 8.62 -0.54 -19.62
N THR A 156 7.61 -0.77 -18.79
CA THR A 156 7.00 0.24 -17.93
C THR A 156 7.24 -0.14 -16.46
N TRP A 157 6.42 0.36 -15.52
CA TRP A 157 6.62 0.10 -14.09
C TRP A 157 6.43 -1.36 -13.69
N GLY A 158 5.34 -2.02 -14.10
CA GLY A 158 5.07 -3.42 -13.75
C GLY A 158 5.99 -4.39 -14.49
N SER A 159 6.07 -4.24 -15.81
CA SER A 159 6.93 -5.07 -16.67
C SER A 159 8.42 -4.90 -16.38
N GLY A 160 8.86 -3.71 -15.99
CA GLY A 160 10.24 -3.48 -15.55
C GLY A 160 10.58 -4.19 -14.25
N ARG A 161 9.69 -4.16 -13.25
CA ARG A 161 9.82 -4.95 -12.02
C ARG A 161 9.83 -6.45 -12.29
N ASN A 162 9.05 -6.93 -13.27
CA ASN A 162 9.11 -8.32 -13.72
C ASN A 162 10.49 -8.65 -14.33
N LYS A 163 11.04 -7.78 -15.17
CA LYS A 163 12.37 -7.99 -15.76
C LYS A 163 13.47 -8.03 -14.70
N LEU A 164 13.41 -7.13 -13.71
CA LEU A 164 14.29 -7.14 -12.55
C LEU A 164 14.18 -8.44 -11.75
N PHE A 165 12.95 -8.90 -11.47
CA PHE A 165 12.69 -10.16 -10.78
C PHE A 165 13.27 -11.37 -11.54
N PHE A 166 13.01 -11.49 -12.85
CA PHE A 166 13.52 -12.58 -13.65
C PHE A 166 15.05 -12.56 -13.74
N HIS A 167 15.65 -11.38 -13.82
CA HIS A 167 17.09 -11.27 -13.83
C HIS A 167 17.68 -11.67 -12.45
N ALA A 168 17.10 -11.21 -11.35
CA ALA A 168 17.55 -11.56 -10.00
C ALA A 168 17.46 -13.06 -9.73
N THR A 169 16.37 -13.71 -10.14
CA THR A 169 16.15 -15.15 -9.95
C THR A 169 16.98 -16.02 -10.90
N LYS A 170 17.24 -15.58 -12.14
CA LYS A 170 18.13 -16.29 -13.08
C LYS A 170 19.60 -16.26 -12.63
N ARG A 171 20.07 -15.15 -12.07
CA ARG A 171 21.48 -14.97 -11.69
C ARG A 171 21.84 -15.63 -10.35
N ASN A 172 20.83 -15.93 -9.52
CA ASN A 172 21.04 -16.47 -8.19
C ASN A 172 19.80 -17.24 -7.75
N ILE A 173 19.67 -18.49 -8.19
CA ILE A 173 18.63 -19.41 -7.72
C ILE A 173 18.85 -19.64 -6.21
N LEU A 174 18.24 -18.76 -5.39
CA LEU A 174 17.85 -18.89 -3.97
C LEU A 174 18.76 -18.40 -2.83
N ASN A 175 19.89 -17.71 -3.05
CA ASN A 175 20.73 -17.31 -1.90
C ASN A 175 20.35 -15.97 -1.23
N TYR A 176 19.61 -15.08 -1.89
CA TYR A 176 19.07 -13.90 -1.21
C TYR A 176 17.92 -14.33 -0.30
N ILE A 177 17.88 -13.79 0.93
CA ILE A 177 16.75 -13.96 1.84
C ILE A 177 15.60 -13.04 1.43
N TYR A 178 15.92 -11.82 0.99
CA TYR A 178 14.95 -10.79 0.64
C TYR A 178 15.26 -10.08 -0.68
N TYR A 179 14.20 -9.92 -1.49
CA TYR A 179 14.16 -9.15 -2.73
C TYR A 179 13.46 -7.83 -2.44
N ILE A 180 14.20 -6.72 -2.47
CA ILE A 180 13.72 -5.40 -2.06
C ILE A 180 13.47 -4.56 -3.32
N PHE A 181 12.21 -4.35 -3.65
CA PHE A 181 11.80 -3.50 -4.76
C PHE A 181 11.63 -2.06 -4.28
N LEU A 182 12.13 -1.11 -5.06
CA LEU A 182 12.07 0.30 -4.73
C LEU A 182 12.12 1.22 -5.96
N ASP A 183 11.44 2.36 -5.87
CA ASP A 183 11.54 3.43 -6.86
C ASP A 183 12.84 4.25 -6.65
N ASP A 184 13.36 4.87 -7.71
CA ASP A 184 14.68 5.57 -7.71
C ASP A 184 14.64 7.02 -7.18
N ASP A 185 13.51 7.42 -6.61
CA ASP A 185 13.22 8.76 -6.10
C ASP A 185 12.83 8.75 -4.63
N ILE A 186 12.99 7.62 -3.95
CA ILE A 186 12.63 7.49 -2.55
C ILE A 186 13.72 7.97 -1.58
N SER A 187 13.30 8.31 -0.37
CA SER A 187 14.16 8.50 0.79
C SER A 187 13.62 7.66 1.95
N LEU A 188 14.50 7.20 2.85
CA LEU A 188 14.12 6.53 4.09
C LEU A 188 14.57 7.35 5.29
N ARG A 189 13.68 7.55 6.26
CA ARG A 189 14.00 8.24 7.51
C ARG A 189 13.30 7.64 8.72
N PHE A 190 13.82 7.96 9.90
CA PHE A 190 13.16 7.67 11.16
C PHE A 190 12.02 8.65 11.42
N ASN A 191 10.91 8.15 11.94
CA ASN A 191 9.81 8.99 12.43
C ASN A 191 9.71 8.95 13.97
N GLY A 192 8.64 9.54 14.53
CA GLY A 192 8.42 9.61 15.98
C GLY A 192 8.24 8.27 16.70
N GLN A 193 8.13 7.16 15.97
CA GLN A 193 8.03 5.81 16.52
C GLN A 193 9.40 5.16 16.74
N ALA A 194 10.45 5.66 16.09
CA ALA A 194 11.81 5.14 16.24
C ALA A 194 12.42 5.48 17.60
N THR A 195 12.88 4.44 18.32
CA THR A 195 13.56 4.60 19.60
C THR A 195 14.97 5.17 19.43
N PRO A 196 15.57 5.74 20.49
CA PRO A 196 16.97 6.19 20.44
C PRO A 196 17.96 5.08 20.05
N ALA A 197 17.68 3.83 20.45
CA ALA A 197 18.51 2.68 20.10
C ALA A 197 18.51 2.41 18.58
N LEU A 198 17.34 2.46 17.94
CA LEU A 198 17.23 2.29 16.48
C LEU A 198 17.98 3.40 15.73
N ARG A 199 17.94 4.63 16.24
CA ARG A 199 18.58 5.81 15.63
C ARG A 199 20.12 5.78 15.67
N LYS A 200 20.72 4.82 16.38
CA LYS A 200 22.18 4.59 16.35
C LYS A 200 22.64 3.93 15.05
N LEU A 201 21.73 3.29 14.32
CA LEU A 201 21.97 2.66 13.03
C LEU A 201 21.40 3.52 11.92
N ASN A 202 21.84 3.29 10.68
CA ASN A 202 21.19 3.91 9.54
C ASN A 202 19.79 3.29 9.30
N PRO A 203 18.85 4.01 8.65
CA PRO A 203 17.50 3.51 8.40
C PRO A 203 17.43 2.15 7.69
N ILE A 204 18.33 1.89 6.74
CA ILE A 204 18.35 0.63 5.98
C ILE A 204 18.80 -0.55 6.82
N GLN A 205 19.82 -0.38 7.65
CA GLN A 205 20.29 -1.39 8.59
C GLN A 205 19.18 -1.75 9.59
N VAL A 206 18.43 -0.75 10.07
CA VAL A 206 17.27 -1.01 10.93
C VAL A 206 16.21 -1.83 10.19
N PHE A 207 15.88 -1.46 8.94
CA PHE A 207 14.90 -2.20 8.15
C PHE A 207 15.36 -3.65 7.89
N GLN A 208 16.62 -3.82 7.50
CA GLN A 208 17.21 -5.13 7.23
C GLN A 208 17.28 -6.02 8.47
N ASN A 209 17.66 -5.46 9.62
CA ASN A 209 17.67 -6.20 10.88
C ASN A 209 16.25 -6.61 11.28
N TRP A 210 15.27 -5.73 11.08
CA TRP A 210 13.86 -6.05 11.31
C TRP A 210 13.37 -7.16 10.37
N LEU A 211 13.76 -7.15 9.09
CA LEU A 211 13.41 -8.22 8.15
C LEU A 211 13.96 -9.58 8.60
N LEU A 212 15.19 -9.64 9.12
CA LEU A 212 15.78 -10.89 9.61
C LEU A 212 15.22 -11.34 10.98
N ASP A 213 14.73 -10.42 11.82
CA ASP A 213 14.13 -10.75 13.12
C ASP A 213 12.64 -11.15 13.00
N TYR A 214 11.87 -10.47 12.15
CA TYR A 214 10.45 -10.76 12.00
C TYR A 214 10.18 -11.81 10.92
N GLU A 215 11.04 -11.89 9.92
CA GLU A 215 10.90 -12.72 8.71
C GLU A 215 9.49 -12.67 8.07
N PRO A 216 8.91 -11.47 7.79
CA PRO A 216 7.62 -11.40 7.11
C PRO A 216 7.72 -11.90 5.67
N ALA A 217 6.62 -12.45 5.13
CA ALA A 217 6.51 -12.74 3.70
C ALA A 217 6.69 -11.47 2.87
N VAL A 218 6.11 -10.36 3.32
CA VAL A 218 6.28 -9.02 2.74
C VAL A 218 6.52 -8.00 3.85
N GLY A 219 7.65 -7.30 3.79
CA GLY A 219 7.96 -6.18 4.68
C GLY A 219 7.79 -4.84 3.99
N VAL A 220 7.03 -3.94 4.60
CA VAL A 220 6.80 -2.56 4.11
C VAL A 220 7.01 -1.55 5.24
N VAL A 221 7.14 -0.28 4.90
CA VAL A 221 7.31 0.82 5.86
C VAL A 221 6.19 1.85 5.69
N ASP A 222 6.10 2.83 6.60
CA ASP A 222 5.09 3.88 6.51
C ASP A 222 5.35 4.80 5.31
N TYR A 223 4.40 4.92 4.38
CA TYR A 223 4.50 5.90 3.29
C TYR A 223 3.86 7.24 3.69
N GLU A 224 4.68 8.30 3.68
CA GLU A 224 4.27 9.64 4.13
C GLU A 224 3.06 10.19 3.39
N THR A 225 3.08 10.19 2.05
CA THR A 225 2.03 10.80 1.22
C THR A 225 0.67 10.13 1.46
N ARG A 226 0.66 8.81 1.67
CA ARG A 226 -0.57 8.04 1.92
C ARG A 226 -0.90 7.86 3.39
N LYS A 227 -0.03 8.30 4.30
CA LYS A 227 -0.17 8.18 5.77
C LYS A 227 -0.54 6.74 6.17
N GLU A 228 0.13 5.76 5.58
CA GLU A 228 -0.27 4.35 5.65
C GLU A 228 -0.29 3.84 7.07
N GLY A 229 0.73 4.17 7.86
CA GLY A 229 0.81 3.80 9.26
C GLY A 229 -0.33 4.39 10.10
N ARG A 230 -0.77 5.62 9.79
CA ARG A 230 -1.95 6.22 10.44
C ARG A 230 -3.23 5.47 10.04
N LEU A 231 -3.40 5.15 8.76
CA LEU A 231 -4.59 4.47 8.26
C LEU A 231 -4.68 3.03 8.78
N VAL A 232 -3.58 2.28 8.78
CA VAL A 232 -3.52 0.92 9.35
C VAL A 232 -3.90 0.95 10.83
N ARG A 233 -3.38 1.90 11.62
CA ARG A 233 -3.76 2.06 13.03
C ARG A 233 -5.25 2.39 13.19
N LEU A 234 -5.79 3.30 12.37
CA LEU A 234 -7.20 3.67 12.42
C LEU A 234 -8.11 2.47 12.08
N ARG A 235 -7.79 1.72 11.03
CA ARG A 235 -8.52 0.50 10.67
C ARG A 235 -8.44 -0.54 11.77
N LYS A 236 -7.27 -0.73 12.39
CA LYS A 236 -7.11 -1.61 13.54
C LYS A 236 -7.98 -1.20 14.73
N VAL A 237 -8.07 0.11 15.04
CA VAL A 237 -9.00 0.63 16.08
C VAL A 237 -10.45 0.27 15.74
N ASN A 238 -10.85 0.53 14.49
CA ASN A 238 -12.25 0.40 14.07
C ASN A 238 -12.72 -1.06 13.98
N ILE A 239 -11.83 -1.97 13.57
CA ILE A 239 -12.19 -3.38 13.30
C ILE A 239 -11.93 -4.24 14.54
N CYS A 240 -10.76 -4.09 15.17
CA CYS A 240 -10.33 -4.96 16.28
C CYS A 240 -10.72 -4.41 17.65
N GLY A 241 -11.16 -3.15 17.71
CA GLY A 241 -11.48 -2.44 18.94
C GLY A 241 -10.27 -1.76 19.60
N ARG A 242 -10.58 -0.72 20.39
CA ARG A 242 -9.59 0.22 20.96
C ARG A 242 -8.51 -0.46 21.82
N ARG A 243 -8.86 -1.51 22.58
CA ARG A 243 -7.89 -2.24 23.43
C ARG A 243 -6.79 -2.92 22.62
N TYR A 244 -7.15 -3.56 21.50
CA TYR A 244 -6.19 -4.21 20.60
C TYR A 244 -5.30 -3.21 19.86
N ALA A 245 -5.83 -2.03 19.55
CA ALA A 245 -5.11 -1.02 18.81
C ALA A 245 -4.16 -0.16 19.66
N LEU A 246 -4.38 -0.06 20.97
CA LEU A 246 -3.51 0.69 21.89
C LEU A 246 -2.21 -0.07 22.26
N LYS A 247 -2.12 -1.37 21.96
CA LYS A 247 -0.88 -2.13 22.13
C LYS A 247 0.17 -1.56 21.19
N LYS A 248 1.15 -0.83 21.75
CA LYS A 248 2.28 -0.30 20.99
C LYS A 248 3.05 -1.48 20.40
N THR A 249 3.12 -1.49 19.07
CA THR A 249 3.75 -2.54 18.28
C THR A 249 4.67 -1.86 17.27
N GLU A 250 5.82 -2.47 17.02
CA GLU A 250 6.79 -1.96 16.05
C GLU A 250 6.34 -2.20 14.60
N ALA A 251 5.54 -3.24 14.39
CA ALA A 251 4.90 -3.53 13.12
C ALA A 251 3.44 -3.94 13.32
N ASN A 252 2.63 -3.87 12.26
CA ASN A 252 1.29 -4.45 12.22
C ASN A 252 1.06 -5.18 10.90
N PRO A 253 0.22 -6.23 10.88
CA PRO A 253 -0.23 -6.80 9.63
C PRO A 253 -0.98 -5.76 8.79
N THR A 254 -0.75 -5.79 7.48
CA THR A 254 -1.39 -4.88 6.54
C THR A 254 -1.70 -5.56 5.22
N ILE A 255 -2.71 -5.03 4.53
CA ILE A 255 -3.03 -5.33 3.13
C ILE A 255 -3.16 -4.03 2.32
N PHE A 256 -2.79 -2.93 2.96
CA PHE A 256 -2.81 -1.60 2.41
C PHE A 256 -1.41 -1.04 2.51
N PHE A 257 -0.73 -1.09 1.37
CA PHE A 257 0.58 -0.52 1.20
C PHE A 257 0.75 -0.08 -0.24
N ASP A 258 1.66 0.86 -0.43
CA ASP A 258 2.12 1.31 -1.73
C ASP A 258 3.44 0.59 -2.06
N PRO A 259 3.56 -0.05 -3.22
CA PRO A 259 4.75 -0.82 -3.58
C PRO A 259 5.97 0.03 -3.97
N LEU A 260 6.05 1.30 -3.59
CA LEU A 260 7.22 2.14 -3.84
C LEU A 260 8.49 1.70 -3.07
N PHE A 261 8.33 1.00 -1.93
CA PHE A 261 9.42 0.39 -1.17
C PHE A 261 8.91 -0.83 -0.39
N HIS A 262 9.22 -2.03 -0.87
CA HIS A 262 8.79 -3.27 -0.24
C HIS A 262 9.82 -4.39 -0.38
N ALA A 263 9.94 -5.21 0.66
CA ALA A 263 10.80 -6.39 0.70
C ALA A 263 9.96 -7.65 0.63
N ILE A 264 10.33 -8.61 -0.22
CA ILE A 264 9.65 -9.90 -0.35
C ILE A 264 10.64 -11.01 -0.01
N HIS A 265 10.24 -11.87 0.92
CA HIS A 265 11.06 -13.01 1.31
C HIS A 265 11.20 -14.01 0.15
N ALA A 266 12.34 -14.70 0.04
CA ALA A 266 12.61 -15.67 -1.03
C ALA A 266 11.55 -16.78 -1.14
N LYS A 267 11.03 -17.24 0.01
CA LYS A 267 9.89 -18.20 0.09
C LYS A 267 8.56 -17.66 -0.45
N ALA A 268 8.41 -16.34 -0.62
CA ALA A 268 7.18 -15.71 -1.10
C ALA A 268 7.31 -15.13 -2.53
N VAL A 269 8.52 -14.72 -2.94
CA VAL A 269 8.72 -13.91 -4.15
C VAL A 269 8.24 -14.60 -5.43
N THR A 270 8.49 -15.90 -5.59
CA THR A 270 8.04 -16.69 -6.76
C THR A 270 6.54 -16.98 -6.77
N HIS A 271 5.85 -16.76 -5.65
CA HIS A 271 4.40 -16.84 -5.57
C HIS A 271 3.72 -15.49 -5.80
N ILE A 272 4.48 -14.39 -5.73
CA ILE A 272 3.99 -13.02 -5.90
C ILE A 272 4.32 -12.47 -7.30
N TYR A 273 5.53 -12.77 -7.79
CA TYR A 273 5.99 -12.38 -9.11
C TYR A 273 5.92 -13.55 -10.09
N PRO A 274 5.72 -13.30 -11.40
CA PRO A 274 5.59 -11.98 -12.03
C PRO A 274 4.26 -11.26 -11.71
N LEU A 275 4.29 -9.93 -11.73
CA LEU A 275 3.13 -9.05 -11.66
C LEU A 275 2.27 -9.18 -12.93
N ASP A 276 0.96 -9.03 -12.78
CA ASP A 276 0.02 -8.94 -13.89
C ASP A 276 0.04 -7.52 -14.50
N THR A 277 0.58 -7.42 -15.71
CA THR A 277 0.84 -6.14 -16.40
C THR A 277 -0.21 -5.79 -17.44
N ARG A 278 -1.29 -6.57 -17.59
CA ARG A 278 -2.28 -6.41 -18.69
C ARG A 278 -2.93 -5.03 -18.75
N TYR A 279 -2.95 -4.29 -17.64
CA TYR A 279 -3.54 -2.97 -17.56
C TYR A 279 -2.51 -1.84 -17.38
N GLU A 280 -1.21 -2.12 -17.34
CA GLU A 280 -0.20 -1.13 -16.96
C GLU A 280 -0.12 0.04 -17.95
N LYS A 281 -0.35 -0.18 -19.25
CA LYS A 281 -0.37 0.91 -20.24
C LYS A 281 -1.49 1.93 -19.99
N LYS A 282 -2.57 1.50 -19.32
CA LYS A 282 -3.77 2.32 -19.03
C LYS A 282 -3.78 2.86 -17.60
N ASN A 283 -3.26 2.09 -16.64
CA ASN A 283 -3.31 2.45 -15.22
C ASN A 283 -2.28 1.67 -14.38
N TRP A 284 -1.25 2.36 -13.87
CA TRP A 284 -0.23 1.73 -13.03
C TRP A 284 -0.77 1.26 -11.67
N TRP A 285 -1.79 1.94 -11.12
CA TRP A 285 -2.38 1.59 -9.82
C TRP A 285 -2.95 0.16 -9.79
N LEU A 286 -3.29 -0.41 -10.95
CA LEU A 286 -3.81 -1.77 -11.03
C LEU A 286 -2.74 -2.82 -10.71
N THR A 287 -1.48 -2.54 -11.01
CA THR A 287 -0.38 -3.43 -10.64
C THR A 287 -0.27 -3.54 -9.12
N ASP A 288 -0.46 -2.43 -8.40
CA ASP A 288 -0.48 -2.40 -6.93
C ASP A 288 -1.65 -3.20 -6.38
N LYS A 289 -2.82 -3.09 -7.02
CA LYS A 289 -4.01 -3.86 -6.64
C LYS A 289 -3.81 -5.36 -6.82
N TYR A 290 -3.18 -5.76 -7.93
CA TYR A 290 -2.79 -7.15 -8.16
C TYR A 290 -1.86 -7.64 -7.04
N LEU A 291 -0.77 -6.91 -6.79
CA LEU A 291 0.22 -7.26 -5.77
C LEU A 291 -0.43 -7.43 -4.38
N ALA A 292 -1.19 -6.42 -3.92
CA ALA A 292 -1.88 -6.48 -2.63
C ALA A 292 -2.86 -7.66 -2.57
N SER A 293 -3.54 -7.97 -3.68
CA SER A 293 -4.45 -9.12 -3.75
C SER A 293 -3.73 -10.46 -3.68
N VAL A 294 -2.60 -10.63 -4.37
CA VAL A 294 -1.82 -11.88 -4.28
C VAL A 294 -1.30 -12.07 -2.87
N VAL A 295 -0.78 -11.01 -2.26
CA VAL A 295 -0.25 -11.03 -0.89
C VAL A 295 -1.35 -11.39 0.10
N GLU A 296 -2.53 -10.77 0.02
CA GLU A 296 -3.64 -11.09 0.91
C GLU A 296 -4.19 -12.51 0.69
N MET A 297 -4.28 -13.00 -0.56
CA MET A 297 -4.82 -14.34 -0.81
C MET A 297 -3.83 -15.47 -0.52
N LYS A 298 -2.53 -15.24 -0.66
CA LYS A 298 -1.49 -16.29 -0.45
C LYS A 298 -0.85 -16.20 0.93
N PHE A 299 -0.64 -15.00 1.46
CA PHE A 299 0.17 -14.76 2.66
C PHE A 299 -0.53 -13.86 3.69
N ARG A 300 -1.87 -13.96 3.78
CA ARG A 300 -2.69 -13.19 4.73
C ARG A 300 -2.07 -13.12 6.12
N GLY A 301 -1.91 -11.91 6.64
CA GLY A 301 -1.33 -11.65 7.95
C GLY A 301 0.20 -11.64 8.00
N GLN A 302 0.90 -12.06 6.95
CA GLN A 302 2.37 -12.08 6.87
C GLN A 302 2.96 -10.90 6.08
N ALA A 303 2.13 -9.98 5.61
CA ALA A 303 2.57 -8.67 5.16
C ALA A 303 2.55 -7.70 6.33
N LEU A 304 3.72 -7.16 6.71
CA LEU A 304 3.88 -6.35 7.91
C LEU A 304 4.35 -4.93 7.56
N LEU A 305 3.65 -3.93 8.10
CA LEU A 305 4.05 -2.52 8.06
C LEU A 305 4.88 -2.17 9.29
N TYR A 306 6.16 -1.86 9.08
CA TYR A 306 7.11 -1.45 10.10
C TYR A 306 7.02 0.06 10.36
N PHE A 307 6.58 0.43 11.57
CA PHE A 307 6.26 1.82 11.92
C PHE A 307 7.44 2.75 12.18
N PRO A 308 8.62 2.32 12.68
CA PRO A 308 9.73 3.24 12.98
C PRO A 308 10.31 3.99 11.78
N LEU A 309 10.09 3.47 10.57
CA LEU A 309 10.61 4.04 9.34
C LEU A 309 9.47 4.63 8.51
N THR A 310 9.77 5.75 7.88
CA THR A 310 8.93 6.39 6.87
C THR A 310 9.70 6.45 5.57
N VAL A 311 9.04 6.05 4.50
CA VAL A 311 9.50 6.28 3.13
C VAL A 311 8.83 7.52 2.56
N GLU A 312 9.62 8.33 1.89
CA GLU A 312 9.17 9.51 1.16
C GLU A 312 9.40 9.29 -0.33
N ASN A 313 8.51 9.80 -1.17
CA ASN A 313 8.73 9.87 -2.60
C ASN A 313 9.03 11.33 -2.97
N GLY A 314 10.29 11.60 -3.33
CA GLY A 314 10.77 12.96 -3.61
C GLY A 314 10.48 13.44 -5.03
N LEU A 315 10.14 12.55 -5.96
CA LEU A 315 9.85 12.90 -7.36
C LEU A 315 8.72 12.06 -7.90
N HIS A 316 7.54 12.66 -8.07
CA HIS A 316 6.40 11.94 -8.63
C HIS A 316 6.32 12.16 -10.15
N ARG A 317 6.87 11.23 -10.93
CA ARG A 317 6.84 11.30 -12.40
C ARG A 317 5.41 11.11 -12.94
N PRO A 318 5.07 11.69 -14.11
CA PRO A 318 3.81 11.39 -14.77
C PRO A 318 3.72 9.90 -15.12
N TYR A 319 2.56 9.31 -14.85
CA TYR A 319 2.25 7.93 -15.19
C TYR A 319 0.76 7.81 -15.58
N PRO A 320 0.37 6.76 -16.34
CA PRO A 320 -1.03 6.52 -16.62
C PRO A 320 -1.78 6.12 -15.34
N GLY A 321 -2.83 6.86 -15.00
CA GLY A 321 -3.66 6.61 -13.81
C GLY A 321 -5.13 6.92 -14.12
N SER A 322 -6.03 6.04 -13.66
CA SER A 322 -7.48 6.24 -13.82
C SER A 322 -8.25 5.49 -12.74
N LEU A 323 -9.36 6.06 -12.26
CA LEU A 323 -10.28 5.32 -11.39
C LEU A 323 -11.23 4.44 -12.20
N ALA A 324 -11.50 4.80 -13.46
CA ALA A 324 -12.46 4.11 -14.32
C ALA A 324 -12.06 2.64 -14.50
N GLY A 325 -13.02 1.73 -14.28
CA GLY A 325 -12.81 0.29 -14.43
C GLY A 325 -11.92 -0.36 -13.37
N THR A 326 -11.42 0.40 -12.38
CA THR A 326 -10.50 -0.14 -11.36
C THR A 326 -11.12 -1.31 -10.59
N ARG A 327 -12.37 -1.17 -10.15
CA ARG A 327 -13.09 -2.23 -9.44
C ARG A 327 -13.19 -3.51 -10.30
N VAL A 328 -13.53 -3.38 -11.57
CA VAL A 328 -13.70 -4.52 -12.49
C VAL A 328 -12.37 -5.23 -12.72
N ALA A 329 -11.30 -4.48 -12.98
CA ALA A 329 -9.96 -5.05 -13.15
C ALA A 329 -9.48 -5.76 -11.87
N TRP A 330 -9.68 -5.14 -10.70
CA TRP A 330 -9.32 -5.72 -9.41
C TRP A 330 -10.07 -7.02 -9.12
N GLN A 331 -11.36 -7.08 -9.47
CA GLN A 331 -12.16 -8.31 -9.40
C GLN A 331 -11.63 -9.42 -10.31
N LYS A 332 -11.18 -9.07 -11.51
CA LYS A 332 -10.56 -10.02 -12.46
C LYS A 332 -9.25 -10.57 -11.89
N PHE A 333 -8.42 -9.74 -11.25
CA PHE A 333 -7.21 -10.21 -10.57
C PHE A 333 -7.52 -11.23 -9.47
N ILE A 334 -8.47 -10.92 -8.58
CA ILE A 334 -8.85 -11.84 -7.49
C ILE A 334 -9.39 -13.16 -8.05
N LYS A 335 -10.21 -13.11 -9.11
CA LYS A 335 -10.69 -14.32 -9.80
C LYS A 335 -9.52 -15.12 -10.41
N HIS A 336 -8.55 -14.46 -11.02
CA HIS A 336 -7.38 -15.14 -11.58
C HIS A 336 -6.55 -15.83 -10.48
N ILE A 337 -6.31 -15.15 -9.35
CA ILE A 337 -5.62 -15.73 -8.20
C ILE A 337 -6.39 -16.96 -7.66
N GLN A 338 -7.72 -16.88 -7.61
CA GLN A 338 -8.59 -18.00 -7.24
C GLN A 338 -8.40 -19.21 -8.17
N THR A 339 -8.32 -19.00 -9.49
CA THR A 339 -8.11 -20.10 -10.44
C THR A 339 -6.76 -20.81 -10.28
N GLN A 340 -5.75 -20.09 -9.78
CA GLN A 340 -4.40 -20.63 -9.51
C GLN A 340 -4.26 -21.26 -8.12
N ALA A 341 -5.25 -21.10 -7.24
CA ALA A 341 -5.20 -21.69 -5.90
C ALA A 341 -5.30 -23.22 -5.96
N PRO A 342 -4.70 -23.96 -5.01
CA PRO A 342 -4.94 -25.40 -4.87
C PRO A 342 -6.43 -25.73 -4.75
N ASP A 343 -6.87 -26.85 -5.31
CA ASP A 343 -8.30 -27.21 -5.42
C ASP A 343 -9.05 -27.14 -4.09
N LYS A 344 -8.42 -27.62 -3.00
CA LYS A 344 -8.97 -27.55 -1.64
C LYS A 344 -9.29 -26.14 -1.14
N TYR A 345 -8.72 -25.10 -1.73
CA TYR A 345 -8.91 -23.70 -1.33
C TYR A 345 -9.69 -22.87 -2.36
N LYS A 346 -9.89 -23.36 -3.59
CA LYS A 346 -10.54 -22.60 -4.67
C LYS A 346 -11.91 -22.06 -4.28
N ASN A 347 -12.64 -22.79 -3.44
CA ASN A 347 -13.99 -22.42 -2.99
C ASN A 347 -14.00 -21.74 -1.61
N HIS A 348 -12.84 -21.32 -1.09
CA HIS A 348 -12.79 -20.67 0.22
C HIS A 348 -13.53 -19.31 0.19
N PRO A 349 -14.42 -19.01 1.16
CA PRO A 349 -15.26 -17.79 1.16
C PRO A 349 -14.49 -16.47 1.08
N LEU A 350 -13.21 -16.48 1.48
CA LEU A 350 -12.32 -15.31 1.40
C LEU A 350 -12.22 -14.75 -0.02
N PHE A 351 -12.14 -15.61 -1.05
CA PHE A 351 -12.07 -15.17 -2.44
C PHE A 351 -13.30 -14.39 -2.86
N GLU A 352 -14.49 -14.91 -2.51
CA GLU A 352 -15.75 -14.26 -2.84
C GLU A 352 -15.94 -12.96 -2.05
N ASN A 353 -15.65 -12.97 -0.75
CA ASN A 353 -15.73 -11.79 0.11
C ASN A 353 -14.83 -10.66 -0.40
N PHE A 354 -13.59 -10.98 -0.81
CA PHE A 354 -12.68 -9.99 -1.34
C PHE A 354 -13.14 -9.50 -2.73
N ARG A 355 -13.51 -10.41 -3.62
CA ARG A 355 -13.95 -10.07 -4.99
C ARG A 355 -15.23 -9.24 -5.02
N LYS A 356 -16.18 -9.45 -4.11
CA LYS A 356 -17.47 -8.74 -4.12
C LYS A 356 -17.29 -7.21 -4.05
N ASN A 357 -16.43 -6.76 -3.15
CA ASN A 357 -16.07 -5.34 -3.02
C ASN A 357 -14.62 -5.20 -2.51
N PRO A 358 -13.62 -5.17 -3.41
CA PRO A 358 -12.22 -5.16 -3.01
C PRO A 358 -11.81 -3.95 -2.17
N THR A 359 -12.33 -2.76 -2.48
CA THR A 359 -12.07 -1.53 -1.71
C THR A 359 -12.58 -1.68 -0.27
N LEU A 360 -13.86 -2.05 -0.13
CA LEU A 360 -14.46 -2.23 1.19
C LEU A 360 -13.78 -3.35 1.98
N TYR A 361 -13.37 -4.42 1.30
CA TYR A 361 -12.60 -5.48 1.91
C TYR A 361 -11.28 -4.96 2.47
N VAL A 362 -10.52 -4.18 1.69
CA VAL A 362 -9.26 -3.58 2.17
C VAL A 362 -9.50 -2.66 3.37
N ASP A 363 -10.61 -1.93 3.38
CA ASP A 363 -10.96 -1.04 4.49
C ASP A 363 -11.38 -1.75 5.78
N ARG A 364 -11.98 -2.95 5.64
CA ARG A 364 -12.60 -3.69 6.76
C ARG A 364 -11.98 -5.06 7.03
N SER A 365 -10.82 -5.37 6.44
CA SER A 365 -10.25 -6.71 6.57
C SER A 365 -9.84 -7.02 8.01
N TRP A 366 -10.17 -8.23 8.45
CA TRP A 366 -9.67 -8.80 9.71
C TRP A 366 -8.15 -9.02 9.72
N THR A 367 -7.46 -8.85 8.59
CA THR A 367 -5.99 -8.97 8.53
C THR A 367 -5.31 -8.01 9.50
N TYR A 368 -5.82 -6.78 9.67
CA TYR A 368 -5.25 -5.82 10.63
C TYR A 368 -5.32 -6.28 12.09
N CYS A 369 -6.15 -7.27 12.39
CA CYS A 369 -6.35 -7.82 13.73
C CYS A 369 -5.53 -9.09 13.98
N MET A 370 -4.83 -9.62 12.98
CA MET A 370 -4.03 -10.83 13.13
C MET A 370 -2.85 -10.58 14.07
N GLU A 371 -2.47 -11.62 14.80
CA GLU A 371 -1.29 -11.58 15.65
C GLU A 371 -0.02 -11.73 14.80
N ILE A 372 1.05 -11.04 15.22
CA ILE A 372 2.34 -11.16 14.58
C ILE A 372 3.12 -12.25 15.28
N THR A 373 3.49 -13.27 14.52
CA THR A 373 4.41 -14.31 14.96
C THR A 373 5.72 -14.12 14.20
N ARG A 374 6.82 -13.87 14.92
CA ARG A 374 8.15 -13.79 14.32
C ARG A 374 8.54 -15.17 13.77
N HIS A 375 9.28 -15.20 12.66
CA HIS A 375 9.72 -16.45 12.02
C HIS A 375 8.54 -17.38 11.69
N GLN A 376 7.36 -16.81 11.43
CA GLN A 376 6.22 -17.60 10.98
C GLN A 376 6.56 -18.26 9.65
N GLU A 377 6.25 -19.54 9.52
CA GLU A 377 6.46 -20.25 8.27
C GLU A 377 5.73 -19.57 7.09
N ILE A 378 6.48 -19.28 6.04
CA ILE A 378 5.98 -18.62 4.82
C ILE A 378 5.53 -19.70 3.85
N VAL A 379 4.24 -20.03 3.92
CA VAL A 379 3.61 -21.06 3.08
C VAL A 379 2.36 -20.48 2.41
N PRO A 380 2.27 -20.47 1.07
CA PRO A 380 1.12 -19.92 0.38
C PRO A 380 -0.16 -20.67 0.76
N PHE A 381 -1.23 -19.91 1.04
CA PHE A 381 -2.56 -20.39 1.42
C PHE A 381 -2.65 -21.15 2.75
N ALA A 382 -1.57 -21.29 3.52
CA ALA A 382 -1.62 -22.00 4.81
C ALA A 382 -2.56 -21.36 5.84
N HIS A 383 -2.83 -20.06 5.72
CA HIS A 383 -3.81 -19.36 6.56
C HIS A 383 -5.27 -19.76 6.27
N LEU A 384 -5.55 -20.49 5.19
CA LEU A 384 -6.89 -20.96 4.84
C LEU A 384 -7.23 -22.33 5.47
N THR A 385 -6.24 -23.05 6.02
CA THR A 385 -6.48 -24.33 6.71
C THR A 385 -6.98 -24.13 8.13
N LYS A 386 -6.50 -23.08 8.79
CA LYS A 386 -7.00 -22.64 10.08
C LYS A 386 -8.34 -22.00 9.78
N GLY A 387 -9.44 -22.67 10.12
CA GLY A 387 -10.78 -22.10 9.99
C GLY A 387 -10.77 -20.65 10.48
N LEU A 388 -11.49 -19.77 9.77
CA LEU A 388 -11.64 -18.37 10.19
C LEU A 388 -11.87 -18.37 11.71
N PRO A 389 -11.15 -17.54 12.49
CA PRO A 389 -11.48 -17.41 13.90
C PRO A 389 -12.97 -17.11 13.96
N VAL A 390 -13.74 -18.07 14.47
CA VAL A 390 -15.16 -17.90 14.72
C VAL A 390 -15.22 -16.63 15.55
N ALA A 391 -15.85 -15.59 14.99
CA ALA A 391 -16.13 -14.39 15.75
C ALA A 391 -16.81 -14.89 17.02
N LYS A 392 -16.12 -14.84 18.16
CA LYS A 392 -16.75 -15.14 19.45
C LYS A 392 -17.99 -14.27 19.46
N GLU A 393 -19.16 -14.91 19.44
CA GLU A 393 -20.43 -14.23 19.54
C GLU A 393 -20.29 -13.20 20.63
N GLN A 394 -20.61 -11.94 20.30
CA GLN A 394 -20.76 -10.97 21.37
C GLN A 394 -21.78 -11.55 22.34
N PRO A 395 -21.52 -11.56 23.66
CA PRO A 395 -22.56 -11.93 24.60
C PRO A 395 -23.73 -10.99 24.31
N GLU A 396 -24.88 -11.58 23.98
CA GLU A 396 -26.15 -10.89 23.82
C GLU A 396 -26.26 -9.89 24.96
N LYS A 397 -26.18 -8.61 24.64
CA LYS A 397 -26.63 -7.58 25.57
C LYS A 397 -28.12 -7.76 25.67
N HIS A 398 -28.57 -8.50 26.68
CA HIS A 398 -29.93 -8.43 27.19
C HIS A 398 -30.33 -6.96 27.27
N LEU A 399 -31.18 -6.54 26.33
CA LEU A 399 -31.92 -5.30 26.45
C LEU A 399 -32.77 -5.43 27.72
N ARG A 400 -32.34 -4.76 28.79
CA ARG A 400 -33.24 -4.47 29.90
C ARG A 400 -34.27 -3.44 29.41
N PRO A 401 -35.56 -3.61 29.76
CA PRO A 401 -36.62 -2.72 29.30
C PRO A 401 -36.42 -1.31 29.86
N ALA A 402 -36.64 -0.32 28.99
CA ALA A 402 -36.51 1.10 29.28
C ALA A 402 -37.47 1.52 30.42
N LYS A 403 -36.91 1.91 31.57
CA LYS A 403 -37.64 2.68 32.57
C LYS A 403 -37.79 4.12 32.12
N SER A 404 -39.03 4.45 31.77
CA SER A 404 -39.78 5.66 32.12
C SER A 404 -39.09 7.04 32.02
N ILE A 405 -39.66 7.80 31.10
CA ILE A 405 -39.57 9.24 30.81
C ILE A 405 -39.57 10.11 32.08
N ARG A 406 -38.43 10.71 32.42
CA ARG A 406 -38.37 11.93 33.24
C ARG A 406 -37.05 12.69 33.09
N ASN A 407 -36.67 13.10 31.88
CA ASN A 407 -35.63 14.13 31.70
C ASN A 407 -35.61 14.89 30.35
N ARG A 408 -36.67 14.82 29.54
CA ARG A 408 -36.73 15.52 28.24
C ARG A 408 -36.97 17.04 28.30
N ARG A 409 -37.23 17.64 29.48
CA ARG A 409 -37.50 19.10 29.57
C ARG A 409 -36.27 19.99 29.76
N ARG A 410 -35.09 19.46 30.12
CA ARG A 410 -33.87 20.30 30.28
C ARG A 410 -33.02 20.44 29.01
N PHE A 411 -33.19 19.56 28.01
CA PHE A 411 -32.38 19.61 26.78
C PHE A 411 -32.93 20.55 25.71
N LEU A 412 -34.25 20.78 25.68
CA LEU A 412 -34.90 21.66 24.69
C LEU A 412 -34.67 23.16 24.95
N GLY A 413 -34.56 23.58 26.22
CA GLY A 413 -34.24 24.98 26.56
C GLY A 413 -32.81 25.39 26.17
N SER A 414 -31.86 24.45 26.19
CA SER A 414 -30.47 24.70 25.80
C SER A 414 -30.28 24.84 24.28
N LEU A 415 -31.13 24.20 23.47
CA LEU A 415 -31.01 24.27 22.01
C LEU A 415 -31.65 25.55 21.43
N GLN A 416 -32.78 26.00 22.00
CA GLN A 416 -33.42 27.25 21.60
C GLN A 416 -32.57 28.48 21.94
N ALA A 417 -31.89 28.48 23.10
CA ALA A 417 -30.97 29.56 23.47
C ALA A 417 -29.75 29.64 22.54
N ARG A 418 -29.21 28.49 22.10
CA ARG A 418 -28.08 28.45 21.14
C ARG A 418 -28.49 28.89 19.73
N LEU A 419 -29.70 28.56 19.28
CA LEU A 419 -30.20 29.04 17.98
C LEU A 419 -30.40 30.57 17.96
N LEU A 420 -30.89 31.17 19.05
CA LEU A 420 -31.07 32.63 19.14
C LEU A 420 -29.74 33.39 19.08
N ILE A 421 -28.70 32.88 19.76
CA ILE A 421 -27.36 33.51 19.77
C ILE A 421 -26.73 33.48 18.37
N THR A 422 -26.87 32.36 17.63
CA THR A 422 -26.34 32.26 16.26
C THR A 422 -27.08 33.13 15.24
N LYS A 423 -28.39 33.37 15.40
CA LYS A 423 -29.12 34.32 14.55
C LYS A 423 -28.71 35.77 14.82
N LYS A 424 -28.48 36.15 16.08
CA LYS A 424 -28.06 37.51 16.43
C LYS A 424 -26.65 37.84 15.94
N ALA A 425 -25.73 36.86 15.97
CA ALA A 425 -24.38 37.01 15.43
C ALA A 425 -24.36 37.16 13.89
N LYS A 426 -25.21 36.42 13.16
CA LYS A 426 -25.32 36.57 11.70
C LYS A 426 -25.89 37.92 11.28
N HIS A 427 -26.84 38.48 12.04
CA HIS A 427 -27.37 39.82 11.75
C HIS A 427 -26.36 40.94 12.05
N MET A 428 -25.51 40.79 13.08
CA MET A 428 -24.44 41.77 13.34
C MET A 428 -23.34 41.74 12.26
N ALA A 429 -22.93 40.55 11.80
CA ALA A 429 -21.94 40.44 10.72
C ALA A 429 -22.46 41.02 9.39
N ALA A 430 -23.75 40.85 9.09
CA ALA A 430 -24.37 41.47 7.91
C ALA A 430 -24.43 43.01 8.02
N PHE A 431 -24.66 43.54 9.22
CA PHE A 431 -24.68 44.98 9.47
C PHE A 431 -23.27 45.61 9.32
N GLU A 432 -22.22 44.97 9.85
CA GLU A 432 -20.84 45.47 9.70
C GLU A 432 -20.37 45.49 8.24
N VAL A 433 -20.72 44.47 7.45
CA VAL A 433 -20.39 44.43 6.01
C VAL A 433 -21.12 45.55 5.25
N GLN A 434 -22.37 45.82 5.58
CA GLN A 434 -23.15 46.88 4.92
C GLN A 434 -22.64 48.28 5.26
N VAL A 435 -22.22 48.52 6.51
CA VAL A 435 -21.57 49.77 6.93
C VAL A 435 -20.24 49.97 6.21
N LEU A 436 -19.40 48.93 6.12
CA LEU A 436 -18.12 48.99 5.37
C LEU A 436 -18.31 49.26 3.88
N LEU A 437 -19.36 48.72 3.26
CA LEU A 437 -19.71 49.01 1.87
C LEU A 437 -20.15 50.47 1.67
N GLN A 438 -20.94 51.04 2.60
CA GLN A 438 -21.33 52.45 2.50
C GLN A 438 -20.13 53.39 2.66
N PHE A 439 -19.21 53.11 3.58
CA PHE A 439 -17.98 53.92 3.72
C PHE A 439 -17.09 53.84 2.47
N ARG A 440 -17.01 52.69 1.81
CA ARG A 440 -16.26 52.56 0.55
C ARG A 440 -16.89 53.33 -0.60
N VAL A 441 -18.23 53.33 -0.71
CA VAL A 441 -18.94 54.10 -1.74
C VAL A 441 -18.79 55.60 -1.51
N ILE A 442 -18.87 56.08 -0.27
CA ILE A 442 -18.64 57.49 0.07
C ILE A 442 -17.20 57.90 -0.23
N ALA A 443 -16.20 57.09 0.15
CA ALA A 443 -14.80 57.37 -0.16
C ALA A 443 -14.54 57.42 -1.68
N PHE A 444 -15.21 56.55 -2.44
CA PHE A 444 -15.10 56.56 -3.89
C PHE A 444 -15.73 57.81 -4.52
N LEU A 445 -16.88 58.27 -4.01
CA LEU A 445 -17.54 59.50 -4.47
C LEU A 445 -16.73 60.76 -4.13
N VAL A 446 -16.11 60.82 -2.94
CA VAL A 446 -15.23 61.96 -2.57
C VAL A 446 -13.99 62.03 -3.48
N LEU A 447 -13.41 60.88 -3.84
CA LEU A 447 -12.28 60.84 -4.77
C LEU A 447 -12.66 61.16 -6.22
N PHE A 448 -13.91 60.92 -6.62
CA PHE A 448 -14.38 61.18 -7.98
C PHE A 448 -14.84 62.62 -8.20
N VAL A 449 -15.42 63.26 -7.18
CA VAL A 449 -15.86 64.67 -7.26
C VAL A 449 -14.67 65.64 -7.12
N GLY A 450 -13.61 65.26 -6.41
CA GLY A 450 -12.38 66.07 -6.28
C GLY A 450 -11.49 66.15 -7.53
N LYS A 451 -11.90 65.54 -8.65
CA LYS A 451 -11.16 65.55 -9.92
C LYS A 451 -11.86 66.30 -11.06
N VAL A 452 -13.01 66.92 -10.80
CA VAL A 452 -13.82 67.65 -11.80
C VAL A 452 -14.02 69.13 -11.41
N TYR A 453 -13.18 69.67 -10.53
CA TYR A 453 -13.06 71.11 -10.29
C TYR A 453 -11.61 71.55 -10.31
#